data_AF-A0A6J4PL57-F1
#
_entry.id   AF-A0A6J4PL57-F1
#
_cell.length_a   1.000
_cell.length_b   1.000
_cell.length_c   1.000
_cell.angle_alpha   90.00
_cell.angle_beta   90.00
_cell.angle_gamma   90.00
#
_symmetry.space_group_name_H-M   'P 1'
#
loop_
_entity.id
_entity.type
_entity.pdbx_description
1 polymer ?
#
loop_
_entity_poly.entity_id
_entity_poly.type
_entity_poly.pdbx_seq_one_letter_code
_entity_poly.pdbx_strand_id
1 'polypeptide(L)'
;MRKIATMTAALMFMLTLSTGAAFAALVEGNNNDNTLFGTPRADTIEAYGGEDLVIGLKGKDRIYGGKGQDRLFGGYGDDHIVSRDLNPRGIGQRDVVNCGPGHDTFVADLEDRVRDNCEEGSVIGS
;
A
#
# COMPACT_ATOMS: atom_id res chain seq x y z
N MET A 1 56.01 -41.89 -19.18
CA MET A 1 55.89 -40.62 -18.41
C MET A 1 55.90 -39.50 -19.44
N ARG A 2 54.90 -38.66 -19.72
CA ARG A 2 53.74 -38.08 -19.01
C ARG A 2 52.50 -38.12 -19.92
N LYS A 3 51.30 -38.31 -19.36
CA LYS A 3 50.02 -38.21 -20.10
C LYS A 3 49.58 -36.73 -20.16
N ILE A 4 49.15 -36.27 -21.33
CA ILE A 4 48.37 -35.03 -21.53
C ILE A 4 46.89 -35.45 -21.52
N ALA A 5 46.05 -34.81 -20.70
CA ALA A 5 44.58 -34.84 -20.82
C ALA A 5 43.97 -33.71 -19.96
N THR A 6 43.62 -32.59 -20.60
CA THR A 6 42.25 -32.06 -20.79
C THR A 6 41.61 -31.34 -19.58
N MET A 7 41.39 -30.03 -19.77
CA MET A 7 40.47 -29.20 -18.99
C MET A 7 39.09 -29.85 -18.90
N THR A 8 38.52 -29.93 -17.70
CA THR A 8 37.07 -30.04 -17.54
C THR A 8 36.60 -28.93 -16.61
N ALA A 9 35.81 -28.03 -17.19
CA ALA A 9 34.98 -27.09 -16.48
C ALA A 9 33.90 -27.88 -15.71
N ALA A 10 33.77 -27.64 -14.42
CA ALA A 10 32.56 -27.95 -13.67
C ALA A 10 32.01 -26.63 -13.13
N LEU A 11 31.07 -26.13 -13.92
CA LEU A 11 30.10 -25.08 -13.66
C LEU A 11 29.54 -25.17 -12.22
N MET A 12 30.09 -24.42 -11.27
CA MET A 12 29.35 -24.11 -10.04
C MET A 12 28.48 -22.89 -10.32
N PHE A 13 27.36 -23.16 -10.99
CA PHE A 13 26.18 -22.31 -10.95
C PHE A 13 25.59 -22.44 -9.53
N MET A 14 26.21 -21.79 -8.54
CA MET A 14 25.53 -21.53 -7.28
C MET A 14 24.52 -20.43 -7.56
N LEU A 15 23.32 -20.88 -7.97
CA LEU A 15 22.10 -20.13 -7.92
C LEU A 15 21.92 -19.67 -6.46
N THR A 16 22.39 -18.46 -6.14
CA THR A 16 21.93 -17.80 -4.94
C THR A 16 20.46 -17.50 -5.20
N LEU A 17 19.56 -18.36 -4.72
CA LEU A 17 18.21 -17.93 -4.43
C LEU A 17 18.36 -16.90 -3.31
N SER A 18 18.56 -15.63 -3.67
CA SER A 18 18.01 -14.58 -2.84
C SER A 18 16.50 -14.77 -2.96
N THR A 19 15.91 -15.52 -2.03
CA THR A 19 14.51 -15.34 -1.71
C THR A 19 14.44 -13.90 -1.22
N GLY A 20 14.22 -12.96 -2.16
CA GLY A 20 13.97 -11.58 -1.83
C GLY A 20 12.73 -11.60 -0.98
N ALA A 21 12.92 -11.55 0.34
CA ALA A 21 11.81 -11.37 1.25
C ALA A 21 11.01 -10.19 0.70
N ALA A 22 9.69 -10.38 0.55
CA ALA A 22 8.79 -9.31 0.25
C ALA A 22 8.78 -8.34 1.44
N PHE A 23 9.82 -7.50 1.55
CA PHE A 23 9.77 -6.34 2.41
C PHE A 23 8.67 -5.45 1.87
N ALA A 24 7.62 -5.25 2.67
CA ALA A 24 6.68 -4.21 2.36
C ALA A 24 7.44 -2.87 2.37
N ALA A 25 7.28 -2.02 1.34
CA ALA A 25 7.91 -0.71 1.41
C ALA A 25 7.13 0.15 2.40
N LEU A 26 7.83 0.88 3.25
CA LEU A 26 7.24 1.90 4.11
C LEU A 26 7.33 3.24 3.39
N VAL A 27 6.18 3.88 3.16
CA VAL A 27 6.07 5.20 2.55
C VAL A 27 5.39 6.12 3.56
N GLU A 28 6.12 7.13 4.03
CA GLU A 28 5.64 8.04 5.09
C GLU A 28 5.51 9.47 4.58
N GLY A 29 4.38 10.07 4.90
CA GLY A 29 4.12 11.50 4.80
C GLY A 29 4.55 12.26 6.06
N ASN A 30 3.83 13.32 6.37
CA ASN A 30 4.00 14.17 7.54
C ASN A 30 2.69 14.94 7.81
N ASN A 31 2.69 15.97 8.66
CA ASN A 31 1.48 16.74 8.98
C ASN A 31 1.18 17.90 8.00
N ASN A 32 1.68 17.82 6.76
CA ASN A 32 1.36 18.76 5.69
C ASN A 32 0.88 17.96 4.47
N ASP A 33 0.21 18.63 3.54
CA ASP A 33 -0.25 18.05 2.27
C ASP A 33 0.88 17.31 1.53
N ASN A 34 0.67 16.03 1.25
CA ASN A 34 1.64 15.17 0.60
C ASN A 34 1.07 14.53 -0.67
N THR A 35 1.99 14.11 -1.54
CA THR A 35 1.67 13.21 -2.65
C THR A 35 2.56 11.99 -2.50
N LEU A 36 1.94 10.87 -2.14
CA LEU A 36 2.61 9.62 -1.81
C LEU A 36 2.31 8.58 -2.88
N PHE A 37 3.37 7.91 -3.32
CA PHE A 37 3.30 6.81 -4.27
C PHE A 37 3.91 5.57 -3.64
N GLY A 38 3.16 4.48 -3.67
CA GLY A 38 3.68 3.15 -3.40
C GLY A 38 4.58 2.64 -4.54
N THR A 39 4.69 1.34 -4.60
CA THR A 39 5.55 0.57 -5.48
C THR A 39 4.72 -0.53 -6.15
N PRO A 40 5.30 -1.31 -7.07
CA PRO A 40 4.59 -2.48 -7.62
C PRO A 40 4.50 -3.69 -6.66
N ARG A 41 4.80 -3.52 -5.37
CA ARG A 41 4.84 -4.57 -4.35
C ARG A 41 3.95 -4.13 -3.19
N ALA A 42 3.62 -5.05 -2.30
CA ALA A 42 2.88 -4.72 -1.08
C ALA A 42 3.59 -3.62 -0.29
N ASP A 43 2.87 -2.57 0.08
CA ASP A 43 3.40 -1.43 0.81
C ASP A 43 2.61 -1.13 2.09
N THR A 44 3.20 -0.32 2.95
CA THR A 44 2.53 0.35 4.07
C THR A 44 2.75 1.84 3.87
N ILE A 45 1.65 2.56 3.69
CA ILE A 45 1.63 3.98 3.35
C ILE A 45 0.89 4.73 4.46
N GLU A 46 1.58 5.65 5.11
CA GLU A 46 1.06 6.45 6.22
C GLU A 46 1.18 7.93 5.87
N ALA A 47 0.05 8.60 5.57
CA ALA A 47 0.07 10.00 5.13
C ALA A 47 0.08 11.00 6.30
N TYR A 48 -0.45 10.59 7.45
CA TYR A 48 -0.53 11.32 8.72
C TYR A 48 -1.53 12.48 8.73
N GLY A 49 -1.23 13.62 8.16
CA GLY A 49 -2.27 14.63 8.04
C GLY A 49 -1.92 15.83 7.18
N GLY A 50 -2.92 16.64 6.90
CA GLY A 50 -2.90 17.54 5.74
C GLY A 50 -3.90 17.04 4.71
N GLU A 51 -3.94 17.63 3.53
CA GLU A 51 -4.76 17.12 2.42
C GLU A 51 -3.90 16.25 1.50
N ASP A 52 -3.99 14.93 1.64
CA ASP A 52 -3.06 14.00 1.00
C ASP A 52 -3.61 13.37 -0.28
N LEU A 53 -2.72 13.16 -1.24
CA LEU A 53 -2.95 12.27 -2.40
C LEU A 53 -2.09 11.01 -2.23
N VAL A 54 -2.74 9.86 -2.03
CA VAL A 54 -2.07 8.58 -1.81
C VAL A 54 -2.42 7.59 -2.93
N ILE A 55 -1.41 7.00 -3.56
CA ILE A 55 -1.57 6.02 -4.65
C ILE A 55 -0.72 4.78 -4.38
N GLY A 56 -1.34 3.64 -4.06
CA GLY A 56 -0.66 2.37 -3.73
C GLY A 56 -0.01 1.66 -4.92
N LEU A 57 -0.60 1.79 -6.11
CA LEU A 57 -0.18 1.19 -7.40
C LEU A 57 -0.51 -0.29 -7.56
N LYS A 58 0.41 -1.22 -7.29
CA LYS A 58 0.14 -2.65 -7.37
C LYS A 58 0.67 -3.28 -6.10
N GLY A 59 -0.02 -4.25 -5.55
CA GLY A 59 0.48 -4.92 -4.37
C GLY A 59 -0.64 -5.41 -3.52
N LYS A 60 -0.34 -5.57 -2.24
CA LYS A 60 -1.33 -5.71 -1.19
C LYS A 60 -0.99 -4.63 -0.20
N ASP A 61 -1.59 -3.47 -0.38
CA ASP A 61 -1.16 -2.27 0.28
C ASP A 61 -1.96 -2.02 1.55
N ARG A 62 -1.31 -1.43 2.55
CA ARG A 62 -1.97 -0.87 3.73
C ARG A 62 -1.86 0.64 3.62
N ILE A 63 -2.98 1.31 3.47
CA ILE A 63 -3.02 2.77 3.28
C ILE A 63 -3.75 3.39 4.46
N TYR A 64 -3.10 4.34 5.11
CA TYR A 64 -3.64 5.14 6.21
C TYR A 64 -3.63 6.62 5.80
N GLY A 65 -4.80 7.20 5.55
CA GLY A 65 -4.94 8.62 5.20
C GLY A 65 -4.55 9.53 6.35
N GLY A 66 -5.08 9.23 7.54
CA GLY A 66 -4.82 10.08 8.71
C GLY A 66 -5.77 11.27 8.70
N LYS A 67 -5.37 12.41 9.26
CA LYS A 67 -6.26 13.57 9.40
C LYS A 67 -6.19 14.45 8.17
N GLY A 68 -7.30 14.64 7.47
CA GLY A 68 -7.21 15.39 6.23
C GLY A 68 -8.48 15.40 5.42
N GLN A 69 -8.44 16.08 4.28
CA GLN A 69 -9.32 15.73 3.18
C GLN A 69 -8.47 15.01 2.14
N ASP A 70 -8.45 13.70 2.25
CA ASP A 70 -7.52 12.84 1.55
C ASP A 70 -8.16 12.19 0.32
N ARG A 71 -7.31 11.81 -0.61
CA ARG A 71 -7.67 11.05 -1.81
C ARG A 71 -6.83 9.79 -1.84
N LEU A 72 -7.44 8.69 -1.43
CA LEU A 72 -6.78 7.41 -1.25
C LEU A 72 -7.13 6.48 -2.41
N PHE A 73 -6.09 6.02 -3.12
CA PHE A 73 -6.19 5.08 -4.23
C PHE A 73 -5.37 3.83 -3.91
N GLY A 74 -6.01 2.67 -3.73
CA GLY A 74 -5.32 1.40 -3.50
C GLY A 74 -4.53 0.96 -4.73
N GLY A 75 -5.23 0.79 -5.85
CA GLY A 75 -4.64 0.34 -7.09
C GLY A 75 -4.98 -1.11 -7.34
N TYR A 76 -4.04 -1.89 -7.90
CA TYR A 76 -4.28 -3.31 -8.16
C TYR A 76 -3.85 -4.19 -6.99
N GLY A 77 -4.71 -5.14 -6.65
CA GLY A 77 -4.46 -6.19 -5.66
C GLY A 77 -5.35 -6.01 -4.44
N ASP A 78 -5.13 -6.81 -3.40
CA ASP A 78 -6.08 -6.88 -2.26
C ASP A 78 -5.65 -5.92 -1.16
N ASP A 79 -6.15 -4.69 -1.23
CA ASP A 79 -5.70 -3.57 -0.41
C ASP A 79 -6.50 -3.42 0.90
N HIS A 80 -5.91 -2.72 1.85
CA HIS A 80 -6.53 -2.33 3.10
C HIS A 80 -6.41 -0.82 3.30
N ILE A 81 -7.53 -0.10 3.21
CA ILE A 81 -7.53 1.37 3.27
C ILE A 81 -8.27 1.87 4.51
N VAL A 82 -7.64 2.74 5.28
CA VAL A 82 -8.22 3.39 6.46
C VAL A 82 -8.19 4.90 6.23
N SER A 83 -9.37 5.48 5.99
CA SER A 83 -9.57 6.94 5.90
C SER A 83 -10.03 7.54 7.23
N ARG A 84 -10.73 6.77 8.06
CA ARG A 84 -11.35 7.25 9.31
C ARG A 84 -10.47 8.19 10.15
N ASP A 85 -10.90 9.44 10.30
CA ASP A 85 -10.13 10.52 10.94
C ASP A 85 -10.89 11.31 12.02
N LEU A 86 -11.81 10.64 12.72
CA LEU A 86 -12.73 11.26 13.69
C LEU A 86 -12.07 12.25 14.67
N ASN A 87 -12.62 13.46 14.71
CA ASN A 87 -12.32 14.46 15.74
C ASN A 87 -13.02 14.10 17.09
N PRO A 88 -12.74 14.83 18.19
CA PRO A 88 -13.36 14.55 19.50
C PRO A 88 -14.90 14.62 19.55
N ARG A 89 -15.54 15.18 18.51
CA ARG A 89 -17.01 15.20 18.35
C ARG A 89 -17.54 13.98 17.59
N GLY A 90 -16.66 13.06 17.17
CA GLY A 90 -17.03 11.88 16.39
C GLY A 90 -17.31 12.16 14.92
N ILE A 91 -16.86 13.31 14.41
CA ILE A 91 -17.06 13.73 13.02
C ILE A 91 -15.71 13.66 12.29
N GLY A 92 -15.68 12.98 11.15
CA GLY A 92 -14.53 12.95 10.25
C GLY A 92 -14.48 14.16 9.33
N GLN A 93 -13.35 14.36 8.69
CA GLN A 93 -13.27 15.14 7.46
C GLN A 93 -13.69 14.26 6.29
N ARG A 94 -13.86 14.86 5.11
CA ARG A 94 -14.32 14.11 3.95
C ARG A 94 -13.14 13.64 3.14
N ASP A 95 -12.98 12.34 3.07
CA ASP A 95 -12.04 11.68 2.19
C ASP A 95 -12.74 11.10 0.94
N VAL A 96 -11.91 10.75 -0.03
CA VAL A 96 -12.32 9.93 -1.19
C VAL A 96 -11.50 8.65 -1.18
N VAL A 97 -12.17 7.52 -1.01
CA VAL A 97 -11.55 6.19 -1.02
C VAL A 97 -11.91 5.48 -2.32
N ASN A 98 -10.90 5.12 -3.10
CA ASN A 98 -11.01 4.32 -4.31
C ASN A 98 -10.09 3.11 -4.15
N CYS A 99 -10.67 1.93 -3.91
CA CYS A 99 -9.84 0.78 -3.58
C CYS A 99 -9.11 0.24 -4.82
N GLY A 100 -9.85 -0.08 -5.88
CA GLY A 100 -9.24 -0.37 -7.18
C GLY A 100 -9.73 -1.72 -7.69
N PRO A 101 -8.96 -2.40 -8.56
CA PRO A 101 -9.22 -3.79 -8.87
C PRO A 101 -8.56 -4.73 -7.86
N GLY A 102 -9.33 -5.62 -7.28
CA GLY A 102 -8.86 -6.57 -6.28
C GLY A 102 -10.01 -7.03 -5.43
N HIS A 103 -9.70 -7.64 -4.29
CA HIS A 103 -10.66 -7.78 -3.22
C HIS A 103 -10.21 -6.94 -2.02
N ASP A 104 -10.77 -5.74 -1.95
CA ASP A 104 -10.30 -4.69 -1.07
C ASP A 104 -11.11 -4.58 0.20
N THR A 105 -10.43 -4.10 1.24
CA THR A 105 -11.05 -3.79 2.53
C THR A 105 -10.91 -2.33 2.88
N PHE A 106 -11.95 -1.73 3.47
CA PHE A 106 -11.88 -0.34 3.91
C PHE A 106 -12.49 -0.06 5.29
N VAL A 107 -11.96 0.96 5.96
CA VAL A 107 -12.54 1.56 7.16
C VAL A 107 -12.63 3.06 6.94
N ALA A 108 -13.86 3.55 6.85
CA ALA A 108 -14.21 4.94 6.62
C ALA A 108 -15.18 5.43 7.69
N ASP A 109 -15.37 6.75 7.77
CA ASP A 109 -16.46 7.33 8.55
C ASP A 109 -17.60 7.85 7.67
N LEU A 110 -18.65 8.37 8.30
CA LEU A 110 -19.89 8.77 7.61
C LEU A 110 -19.70 9.96 6.64
N GLU A 111 -18.64 10.74 6.81
CA GLU A 111 -18.39 11.92 5.98
C GLU A 111 -17.72 11.58 4.65
N ASP A 112 -17.09 10.41 4.59
CA ASP A 112 -16.30 9.90 3.47
C ASP A 112 -17.11 9.50 2.25
N ARG A 113 -16.41 9.56 1.11
CA ARG A 113 -16.90 9.05 -0.18
C ARG A 113 -16.10 7.82 -0.57
N VAL A 114 -16.59 6.66 -0.16
CA VAL A 114 -16.07 5.37 -0.62
C VAL A 114 -16.70 5.04 -1.98
N ARG A 115 -15.86 4.69 -2.95
CA ARG A 115 -16.29 4.30 -4.31
C ARG A 115 -16.83 2.87 -4.32
N ASP A 116 -17.67 2.58 -5.32
CA ASP A 116 -18.31 1.27 -5.48
C ASP A 116 -17.36 0.11 -5.81
N ASN A 117 -16.06 0.38 -5.97
CA ASN A 117 -15.00 -0.61 -6.21
C ASN A 117 -14.24 -0.95 -4.93
N CYS A 118 -14.93 -0.92 -3.80
CA CYS A 118 -14.44 -1.36 -2.50
C CYS A 118 -15.40 -2.45 -2.02
N GLU A 119 -14.92 -3.68 -1.89
CA GLU A 119 -15.77 -4.86 -1.76
C GLU A 119 -16.26 -5.08 -0.32
N GLU A 120 -15.37 -4.96 0.65
CA GLU A 120 -15.67 -5.24 2.06
C GLU A 120 -15.23 -4.09 2.96
N GLY A 121 -16.04 -3.69 3.93
CA GLY A 121 -15.62 -2.63 4.83
C GLY A 121 -16.70 -2.10 5.73
N SER A 122 -16.32 -1.12 6.54
CA SER A 122 -17.23 -0.46 7.45
C SER A 122 -17.14 1.04 7.26
N VAL A 123 -18.32 1.64 7.08
CA VAL A 123 -18.54 3.07 7.28
C VAL A 123 -19.07 3.21 8.70
N ILE A 124 -18.26 3.75 9.61
CA ILE A 124 -18.62 3.88 11.02
C ILE A 124 -19.15 5.28 11.28
N GLY A 125 -20.37 5.35 11.79
CA GLY A 125 -20.97 6.57 12.32
C GLY A 125 -20.96 6.63 13.84
N SER A 126 -20.85 7.84 14.38
CA SER A 126 -21.11 8.17 15.78
C SER A 126 -22.60 8.16 16.11
#